data_AF-A0A1V2RKY5-F1
#
_entry.id   AF-A0A1V2RKY5-F1
#
_cell.length_a   1.000
_cell.length_b   1.000
_cell.length_c   1.000
_cell.angle_alpha   90.00
_cell.angle_beta   90.00
_cell.angle_gamma   90.00
#
_symmetry.space_group_name_H-M   'P 1'
#
loop_
_entity.id
_entity.type
_entity.pdbx_description
1 polymer ?
#
loop_
_entity_poly.entity_id
_entity_poly.type
_entity_poly.pdbx_seq_one_letter_code
_entity_poly.pdbx_strand_id
1 'polypeptide(L)'
;MPTDFVIDADAGYAPDDLPPVPVRIDGEVYQAHCPKDSVGLILAELQERASDPAAQREAVHQILQSLFTPEDADQLLAKVLDLGNRRVTLRYVLHLLNLVSEHYEPDLRAQREEMGLAEPEPKRQATAAKNAVRKKGKGTRTPPRARA
;
A
#
# COMPACT_ATOMS: atom_id res chain seq x y z
N MET A 1 46.71 -11.98 12.06
CA MET A 1 45.67 -11.01 12.41
C MET A 1 44.49 -11.30 11.48
N PRO A 2 43.41 -11.95 11.93
CA PRO A 2 42.21 -12.06 11.10
C PRO A 2 41.65 -10.65 10.91
N THR A 3 41.55 -10.20 9.67
CA THR A 3 40.94 -8.93 9.32
C THR A 3 39.44 -9.12 9.40
N ASP A 4 38.78 -8.52 10.39
CA ASP A 4 37.33 -8.50 10.47
C ASP A 4 36.79 -7.75 9.24
N PHE A 5 36.14 -8.50 8.35
CA PHE A 5 35.47 -7.95 7.17
C PHE A 5 34.07 -7.52 7.60
N VAL A 6 33.87 -6.21 7.72
CA VAL A 6 32.56 -5.63 8.03
C VAL A 6 31.92 -5.22 6.71
N ILE A 7 30.75 -5.79 6.41
CA ILE A 7 29.89 -5.34 5.31
C ILE A 7 29.06 -4.18 5.85
N ASP A 8 29.26 -2.99 5.28
CA ASP A 8 28.46 -1.81 5.58
C ASP A 8 27.15 -1.88 4.78
N ALA A 9 26.06 -2.21 5.48
CA ALA A 9 24.73 -2.31 4.89
C ALA A 9 24.01 -0.95 4.78
N ASP A 10 24.55 0.09 5.42
CA ASP A 10 23.97 1.44 5.41
C ASP A 10 24.47 2.26 4.20
N ALA A 11 25.54 1.80 3.54
CA ALA A 11 26.08 2.42 2.33
C ALA A 11 25.14 2.26 1.12
N GLY A 12 24.36 3.31 0.84
CA GLY A 12 23.59 3.46 -0.41
C GLY A 12 22.08 3.22 -0.30
N TYR A 13 21.57 2.81 0.86
CA TYR A 13 20.13 2.64 1.11
C TYR A 13 19.64 3.64 2.15
N ALA A 14 19.13 4.79 1.69
CA ALA A 14 18.61 5.85 2.54
C ALA A 14 17.26 6.37 2.03
N PRO A 15 16.17 5.59 2.17
CA PRO A 15 14.82 6.04 1.81
C PRO A 15 14.35 7.24 2.64
N ASP A 16 14.93 7.44 3.83
CA ASP A 16 14.67 8.59 4.72
C ASP A 16 15.30 9.92 4.21
N ASP A 17 16.20 9.88 3.21
CA ASP A 17 16.82 11.09 2.64
C ASP A 17 15.92 11.80 1.61
N LEU A 18 14.80 11.19 1.21
CA LEU A 18 13.85 11.81 0.31
C LEU A 18 13.11 12.98 1.00
N PRO A 19 12.98 14.15 0.33
CA PRO A 19 12.36 15.31 0.95
C PRO A 19 10.88 15.05 1.22
N PRO A 20 10.35 15.47 2.39
CA PRO A 20 8.94 15.29 2.71
C PRO A 20 8.04 16.09 1.77
N VAL A 21 6.82 15.58 1.57
CA VAL A 21 5.84 16.16 0.65
C VAL A 21 4.62 16.69 1.40
N PRO A 22 4.10 17.87 1.04
CA PRO A 22 2.94 18.44 1.70
C PRO A 22 1.68 17.67 1.29
N VAL A 23 0.94 17.16 2.26
CA VAL A 23 -0.36 16.50 2.07
C VAL A 23 -1.44 17.24 2.84
N ARG A 24 -2.64 17.35 2.25
CA ARG A 24 -3.78 18.02 2.88
C ARG A 24 -4.75 17.01 3.47
N ILE A 25 -4.96 17.08 4.78
CA ILE A 25 -5.86 16.20 5.54
C ILE A 25 -6.86 17.05 6.31
N ASP A 26 -8.15 16.89 6.00
CA ASP A 26 -9.25 17.64 6.63
C ASP A 26 -9.07 19.17 6.66
N GLY A 27 -8.43 19.72 5.62
CA GLY A 27 -8.18 21.16 5.47
C GLY A 27 -6.86 21.66 6.06
N GLU A 28 -6.16 20.83 6.83
CA GLU A 28 -4.82 21.11 7.37
C GLU A 28 -3.74 20.50 6.47
N VAL A 29 -2.54 21.10 6.48
CA VAL A 29 -1.39 20.64 5.69
C VAL A 29 -0.37 20.00 6.61
N TYR A 30 0.01 18.77 6.28
CA TYR A 30 0.99 17.95 6.99
C TYR A 30 2.16 17.61 6.06
N GLN A 31 3.31 17.25 6.64
CA GLN A 31 4.47 16.80 5.88
C GLN A 31 4.55 15.27 5.90
N ALA A 32 4.38 14.64 4.74
CA ALA A 32 4.44 13.20 4.57
C ALA A 32 5.83 12.76 4.08
N HIS A 33 6.46 11.84 4.79
CA HIS A 33 7.73 11.22 4.46
C HIS A 33 7.52 9.97 3.60
N CYS A 34 8.58 9.52 2.95
CA CYS A 34 8.57 8.25 2.24
C CYS A 34 8.26 7.12 3.24
N PRO A 35 7.18 6.33 3.02
CA PRO A 35 6.85 5.24 3.93
C PRO A 35 7.97 4.22 3.99
N LYS A 36 8.25 3.75 5.21
CA LYS A 36 9.28 2.73 5.47
C LYS A 36 8.88 1.37 4.91
N ASP A 37 9.86 0.56 4.53
CA ASP A 37 9.63 -0.81 4.03
C ASP A 37 8.87 -1.70 5.04
N SER A 38 8.98 -1.40 6.34
CA SER A 38 8.23 -2.08 7.41
C SER A 38 6.71 -1.92 7.30
N VAL A 39 6.20 -0.94 6.54
CA VAL A 39 4.76 -0.70 6.37
C VAL A 39 4.05 -1.90 5.75
N GLY A 40 4.70 -2.62 4.84
CA GLY A 40 4.14 -3.84 4.25
C GLY A 40 3.86 -4.93 5.30
N LEU A 41 4.75 -5.06 6.29
CA LEU A 41 4.58 -6.00 7.42
C LEU A 41 3.44 -5.57 8.34
N ILE A 42 3.35 -4.26 8.63
CA ILE A 42 2.29 -3.70 9.47
C ILE A 42 0.91 -3.91 8.81
N LEU A 43 0.82 -3.74 7.48
CA LEU A 43 -0.42 -4.01 6.74
C LEU A 43 -0.82 -5.49 6.76
N ALA A 44 0.15 -6.41 6.66
CA ALA A 44 -0.11 -7.84 6.77
C ALA A 44 -0.64 -8.21 8.16
N GLU A 45 -0.02 -7.67 9.23
CA GLU A 45 -0.48 -7.87 10.60
C GLU A 45 -1.88 -7.29 10.82
N LEU A 46 -2.16 -6.09 10.29
CA LEU A 46 -3.48 -5.47 10.36
C LEU A 46 -4.56 -6.34 9.71
N GLN A 47 -4.25 -7.02 8.60
CA GLN A 47 -5.18 -7.94 7.94
C GLN A 47 -5.42 -9.20 8.76
N GLU A 48 -4.37 -9.78 9.35
CA GLU A 48 -4.47 -10.97 10.19
C GLU A 48 -5.26 -10.70 11.48
N ARG A 49 -5.04 -9.53 12.08
CA ARG A 49 -5.65 -9.11 13.36
C ARG A 49 -6.83 -8.17 13.19
N ALA A 50 -7.50 -8.23 12.04
CA ALA A 50 -8.61 -7.35 11.68
C ALA A 50 -9.84 -7.43 12.62
N SER A 51 -9.90 -8.39 13.54
CA SER A 51 -10.99 -8.50 14.52
C SER A 51 -10.66 -7.88 15.89
N ASP A 52 -9.40 -7.50 16.13
CA ASP A 52 -8.95 -6.90 17.39
C ASP A 52 -8.83 -5.37 17.26
N PRO A 53 -9.72 -4.59 17.89
CA PRO A 53 -9.69 -3.13 17.78
C PRO A 53 -8.44 -2.50 18.43
N ALA A 54 -7.82 -3.14 19.42
CA ALA A 54 -6.59 -2.64 20.03
C ALA A 54 -5.41 -2.80 19.06
N ALA A 55 -5.28 -3.98 18.46
CA ALA A 55 -4.26 -4.25 17.43
C ALA A 55 -4.45 -3.36 16.20
N GLN A 56 -5.70 -3.12 15.77
CA GLN A 56 -5.99 -2.19 14.68
C GLN A 56 -5.51 -0.77 14.99
N ARG A 57 -5.81 -0.26 16.20
CA ARG A 57 -5.38 1.08 16.61
C ARG A 57 -3.86 1.20 16.59
N GLU A 58 -3.16 0.19 17.09
CA GLU A 58 -1.70 0.20 17.14
C GLU A 58 -1.07 0.15 15.74
N ALA A 59 -1.57 -0.74 14.87
CA ALA A 59 -1.11 -0.80 13.48
C ALA A 59 -1.37 0.52 12.72
N VAL A 60 -2.52 1.18 12.95
CA VAL A 60 -2.80 2.50 12.36
C VAL A 60 -1.81 3.54 12.86
N HIS A 61 -1.51 3.53 14.15
CA HIS A 61 -0.54 4.46 14.72
C HIS A 61 0.85 4.26 14.11
N GLN A 62 1.30 3.01 13.97
CA GLN A 62 2.58 2.69 13.34
C GLN A 62 2.62 3.10 11.85
N ILE A 63 1.52 2.93 11.12
CA ILE A 63 1.40 3.43 9.73
C ILE A 63 1.53 4.96 9.72
N LEU A 64 0.85 5.67 10.62
CA LEU A 64 0.94 7.13 10.68
C LEU A 64 2.35 7.60 11.04
N GLN A 65 3.03 6.94 11.98
CA GLN A 65 4.43 7.24 12.34
C GLN A 65 5.42 6.92 11.22
N SER A 66 5.07 6.03 10.29
CA SER A 66 5.90 5.78 9.10
C SER A 66 5.80 6.88 8.05
N LEU A 67 4.72 7.66 8.09
CA LEU A 67 4.42 8.71 7.12
C LEU A 67 4.63 10.11 7.68
N PHE A 68 4.46 10.32 8.97
CA PHE A 68 4.44 11.64 9.60
C PHE A 68 5.40 11.71 10.77
N THR A 69 5.69 12.94 11.21
CA THR A 69 6.35 13.15 12.49
C THR A 69 5.54 12.51 13.62
N PRO A 70 6.16 12.11 14.75
CA PRO A 70 5.41 11.53 15.87
C PRO A 70 4.28 12.44 16.37
N GLU A 71 4.52 13.75 16.40
CA GLU A 71 3.54 14.75 16.84
C GLU A 71 2.32 14.82 15.90
N ASP A 72 2.55 14.82 14.59
CA ASP A 72 1.46 14.82 13.59
C ASP A 72 0.73 13.48 13.56
N ALA A 73 1.45 12.37 13.74
CA ALA A 73 0.88 11.03 13.78
C ALA A 73 -0.10 10.87 14.95
N ASP A 74 0.24 11.37 16.14
CA ASP A 74 -0.66 11.37 17.31
C ASP A 74 -1.92 12.22 17.07
N GLN A 75 -1.78 13.39 16.45
CA GLN A 75 -2.92 14.25 16.10
C GLN A 75 -3.85 13.57 15.09
N LEU A 76 -3.28 12.95 14.06
CA LEU A 76 -4.04 12.24 13.04
C LEU A 76 -4.71 10.99 13.63
N LEU A 77 -4.04 10.27 14.52
CA LEU A 77 -4.63 9.13 15.23
C LEU A 77 -5.84 9.58 16.06
N ALA A 78 -5.74 10.71 16.76
CA ALA A 78 -6.87 11.27 17.49
C ALA A 78 -8.05 11.59 16.56
N LYS A 79 -7.79 12.15 15.37
CA LYS A 79 -8.82 12.41 14.34
C LYS A 79 -9.44 11.11 13.81
N VAL A 80 -8.66 10.03 13.65
CA VAL A 80 -9.15 8.72 13.20
C VAL A 80 -10.05 8.04 14.24
N LEU A 81 -9.72 8.21 15.53
CA LEU A 81 -10.45 7.60 16.64
C LEU A 81 -11.67 8.45 17.07
N ASP A 82 -11.78 9.69 16.61
CA ASP A 82 -12.92 10.55 16.88
C ASP A 82 -14.18 10.03 16.16
N LEU A 83 -15.09 9.44 16.93
CA LEU A 83 -16.38 8.93 16.44
C LEU A 83 -17.28 10.03 15.84
N GLY A 84 -17.04 11.29 16.18
CA GLY A 84 -17.69 12.46 15.59
C GLY A 84 -17.10 12.85 14.22
N ASN A 85 -15.85 12.48 13.95
CA ASN A 85 -15.17 12.75 12.70
C ASN A 85 -15.29 11.57 11.72
N ARG A 86 -16.19 11.71 10.74
CA ARG A 86 -16.36 10.69 9.68
C ARG A 86 -15.45 10.89 8.47
N ARG A 87 -14.63 11.94 8.46
CA ARG A 87 -13.80 12.28 7.30
C ARG A 87 -12.48 11.51 7.31
N VAL A 88 -11.81 11.48 8.46
CA VAL A 88 -10.53 10.80 8.63
C VAL A 88 -10.81 9.42 9.23
N THR A 89 -10.81 8.39 8.39
CA THR A 89 -11.09 7.00 8.79
C THR A 89 -9.87 6.12 8.53
N LEU A 90 -9.85 4.89 9.06
CA LEU A 90 -8.83 3.88 8.71
C LEU A 90 -8.64 3.78 7.18
N ARG A 91 -9.76 3.70 6.43
CA ARG A 91 -9.71 3.61 4.97
C ARG A 91 -9.09 4.84 4.32
N TYR A 92 -9.30 6.02 4.91
CA TYR A 92 -8.67 7.24 4.46
C TYR A 92 -7.15 7.21 4.67
N VAL A 93 -6.68 6.73 5.83
CA VAL A 93 -5.24 6.56 6.10
C VAL A 93 -4.60 5.59 5.11
N LEU A 94 -5.24 4.46 4.82
CA LEU A 94 -4.74 3.50 3.82
C LEU A 94 -4.71 4.09 2.41
N HIS A 95 -5.69 4.92 2.06
CA HIS A 95 -5.70 5.63 0.78
C HIS A 95 -4.56 6.66 0.69
N LEU A 96 -4.34 7.42 1.77
CA LEU A 96 -3.25 8.38 1.88
C LEU A 96 -1.89 7.70 1.75
N LEU A 97 -1.67 6.58 2.44
CA LEU A 97 -0.47 5.77 2.30
C LEU A 97 -0.20 5.41 0.83
N ASN A 98 -1.22 4.93 0.12
CA ASN A 98 -1.07 4.58 -1.30
C ASN A 98 -0.69 5.78 -2.17
N LEU A 99 -1.31 6.94 -1.95
CA LEU A 99 -0.98 8.17 -2.68
C LEU A 99 0.47 8.62 -2.44
N VAL A 100 0.94 8.54 -1.20
CA VAL A 100 2.32 8.90 -0.86
C VAL A 100 3.29 7.88 -1.45
N SER A 101 2.99 6.58 -1.37
CA SER A 101 3.81 5.53 -2.01
C SER A 101 3.91 5.70 -3.52
N GLU A 102 2.80 5.99 -4.21
CA GLU A 102 2.80 6.26 -5.65
C GLU A 102 3.62 7.50 -6.03
N HIS A 103 3.68 8.50 -5.14
CA HIS A 103 4.48 9.70 -5.37
C HIS A 103 5.99 9.41 -5.36
N TYR A 104 6.45 8.57 -4.42
CA TYR A 104 7.86 8.23 -4.27
C TYR A 104 8.32 7.04 -5.12
N GLU A 105 7.40 6.27 -5.72
CA GLU A 105 7.72 5.15 -6.63
C GLU A 105 8.81 5.49 -7.68
N PRO A 106 8.76 6.62 -8.41
CA PRO A 106 9.80 6.96 -9.39
C PRO A 106 11.18 7.16 -8.75
N ASP A 107 11.26 7.81 -7.59
CA ASP A 107 12.53 8.08 -6.90
C ASP A 107 13.11 6.80 -6.29
N LEU A 108 12.26 5.96 -5.69
CA LEU A 108 12.65 4.65 -5.18
C LEU A 108 13.12 3.73 -6.31
N ARG A 109 12.49 3.81 -7.49
CA ARG A 109 12.94 3.05 -8.67
C ARG A 109 14.31 3.54 -9.14
N ALA A 110 14.54 4.86 -9.20
CA ALA A 110 15.84 5.42 -9.57
C ALA A 110 16.95 4.96 -8.59
N GLN A 111 16.70 4.99 -7.28
CA GLN A 111 17.64 4.48 -6.28
C GLN A 111 17.92 2.97 -6.45
N ARG A 112 16.91 2.16 -6.77
CA ARG A 112 17.09 0.72 -7.04
C ARG A 112 17.93 0.47 -8.30
N GLU A 113 17.72 1.26 -9.36
CA GLU A 113 18.51 1.19 -10.59
C GLU A 113 19.98 1.58 -10.33
N GLU A 114 20.23 2.62 -9.54
CA GLU A 114 21.57 3.06 -9.14
C GLU A 114 22.31 1.99 -8.30
N MET A 115 21.58 1.27 -7.44
CA MET A 115 22.11 0.14 -6.68
C MET A 115 22.31 -1.14 -7.52
N GLY A 116 21.99 -1.13 -8.82
CA GLY A 116 22.06 -2.31 -9.68
C GLY A 116 21.02 -3.39 -9.32
N LEU A 117 20.00 -3.02 -8.54
CA LEU A 117 18.88 -3.86 -8.10
C LEU A 117 17.65 -3.73 -9.03
N ALA A 118 17.84 -3.21 -10.25
CA ALA A 118 16.77 -3.04 -11.22
C ALA A 118 15.98 -4.36 -11.40
N GLU A 119 14.71 -4.36 -11.01
CA GLU A 119 13.83 -5.51 -11.24
C GLU A 119 13.66 -5.73 -12.75
N PRO A 120 13.68 -6.99 -13.23
CA PRO A 120 13.23 -7.27 -14.58
C PRO A 120 11.77 -6.81 -14.73
N GLU A 121 11.45 -6.14 -15.85
CA GLU A 121 10.15 -5.55 -16.13
C GLU A 121 8.97 -6.38 -15.59
N PRO A 122 7.93 -5.73 -15.04
CA PRO A 122 6.77 -6.45 -14.54
C PRO A 122 6.13 -7.20 -15.70
N LYS A 123 6.32 -8.52 -15.74
CA LYS A 123 5.44 -9.41 -16.49
C LYS A 123 4.06 -9.20 -15.90
N ARG A 124 3.27 -8.35 -16.56
CA ARG A 124 1.83 -8.24 -16.42
C ARG A 124 1.30 -9.67 -16.34
N GLN A 125 1.03 -10.15 -15.12
CA GLN A 125 0.38 -11.43 -14.94
C GLN A 125 -0.99 -11.26 -15.58
N ALA A 126 -1.11 -11.83 -16.77
CA ALA A 126 -2.33 -11.87 -17.52
C ALA A 126 -3.40 -12.46 -16.61
N THR A 127 -4.31 -11.61 -16.13
CA THR A 127 -5.64 -12.00 -15.70
C THR A 127 -6.40 -12.53 -16.93
N ALA A 128 -5.99 -13.71 -17.41
CA ALA A 128 -6.51 -14.37 -18.59
C ALA A 128 -6.65 -15.87 -18.29
N ALA A 129 -7.37 -16.23 -17.22
CA ALA A 129 -7.72 -17.64 -17.00
C ALA A 129 -8.89 -17.88 -16.00
N LYS A 130 -9.92 -17.02 -15.95
CA LYS A 130 -11.17 -17.38 -15.23
C LYS A 130 -12.41 -16.82 -15.90
N ASN A 131 -12.68 -17.24 -17.14
CA ASN A 131 -14.03 -17.12 -17.74
C ASN A 131 -14.27 -18.13 -18.88
N ALA A 132 -13.82 -19.37 -18.69
CA ALA A 132 -14.04 -20.43 -19.67
C ALA A 132 -14.53 -21.75 -19.05
N VAL A 133 -15.52 -21.72 -18.15
CA VAL A 133 -16.42 -22.88 -17.95
C VAL A 133 -17.78 -22.38 -17.42
N ARG A 134 -18.76 -22.15 -18.31
CA ARG A 134 -20.18 -22.53 -18.15
C ARG A 134 -21.04 -21.86 -19.23
N LYS A 135 -21.34 -22.61 -20.29
CA LYS A 135 -22.70 -22.81 -20.84
C LYS A 135 -22.61 -23.59 -22.14
N LYS A 136 -22.56 -24.92 -22.03
CA LYS A 136 -22.95 -25.83 -23.11
C LYS A 136 -24.32 -26.43 -22.75
N GLY A 137 -25.34 -25.57 -22.69
CA GLY A 137 -26.73 -25.96 -22.66
C GLY A 137 -27.25 -25.98 -24.09
N LYS A 138 -27.25 -27.16 -24.71
CA LYS A 138 -27.68 -27.42 -26.08
C LYS A 138 -29.20 -27.36 -26.16
N GLY A 139 -29.76 -26.16 -26.32
CA GLY A 139 -31.17 -25.93 -26.63
C GLY A 139 -31.34 -25.51 -28.09
N THR A 140 -31.20 -26.44 -29.03
CA THR A 140 -31.53 -26.19 -30.44
C THR A 140 -33.05 -26.19 -30.62
N ARG A 141 -33.62 -24.98 -30.68
CA ARG A 141 -34.92 -24.71 -31.32
C ARG A 141 -34.74 -24.82 -32.83
N THR A 142 -35.57 -25.63 -33.48
CA THR A 142 -35.80 -25.58 -34.92
C THR A 142 -37.31 -25.37 -35.16
N PRO A 143 -37.75 -24.28 -35.81
CA PRO A 143 -39.08 -24.14 -36.41
C PRO A 143 -38.99 -24.39 -37.95
N PRO A 144 -40.04 -24.16 -38.78
CA PRO A 144 -41.45 -24.57 -38.74
C PRO A 144 -41.93 -25.19 -40.09
N ARG A 145 -43.07 -25.93 -40.15
CA ARG A 145 -44.18 -25.84 -41.16
C ARG A 145 -45.07 -27.12 -41.28
N ALA A 146 -46.36 -26.91 -41.01
CA ALA A 146 -47.59 -27.16 -41.81
C ALA A 146 -47.89 -28.46 -42.59
N ARG A 147 -49.20 -28.81 -42.51
CA ARG A 147 -50.08 -29.73 -43.29
C ARG A 147 -50.02 -31.22 -42.88
N ALA A 148 -51.11 -31.97 -42.70
CA ALA A 148 -52.52 -31.82 -43.08
C ALA A 148 -53.45 -32.40 -42.00
#